data_AF-C2EGD8-F1
#
_entry.id   AF-C2EGD8-F1
#
_cell.length_a   1.000
_cell.length_b   1.000
_cell.length_c   1.000
_cell.angle_alpha   90.00
_cell.angle_beta   90.00
_cell.angle_gamma   90.00
#
_symmetry.space_group_name_H-M   'P 1'
#
loop_
_entity.id
_entity.type
_entity.pdbx_description
1 polymer ?
#
loop_
_entity_poly.entity_id
_entity_poly.type
_entity_poly.pdbx_seq_one_letter_code
_entity_poly.pdbx_strand_id
1 'polypeptide(L)' 'MKLDLFTKNNCIQCKMTKKFLKQHNVEFEEHNISENPEYIDYLKNKGFQAVPVLEENDSPIVNGFRPDLLKKLIAQ' A
#
# COMPACT_ATOMS: atom_id res chain seq x y z
N MET A 1 -4.15 -15.01 -1.12
CA MET A 1 -3.65 -13.83 -0.38
C MET A 1 -3.82 -12.65 -1.32
N LYS A 2 -4.68 -11.70 -0.99
CA LYS A 2 -4.86 -10.49 -1.80
C LYS A 2 -4.14 -9.35 -1.10
N LEU A 3 -3.18 -8.74 -1.78
CA LEU A 3 -2.44 -7.58 -1.27
C LEU A 3 -2.81 -6.39 -2.11
N ASP A 4 -3.39 -5.38 -1.49
CA ASP A 4 -3.82 -4.15 -2.15
C ASP A 4 -2.91 -3.01 -1.68
N LEU A 5 -2.16 -2.43 -2.61
CA LEU A 5 -1.25 -1.32 -2.39
C LEU A 5 -1.85 -0.03 -2.93
N PHE A 6 -2.30 0.83 -2.04
CA PHE A 6 -2.78 2.16 -2.38
C PHE A 6 -1.62 3.14 -2.47
N THR A 7 -1.48 3.77 -3.63
CA THR A 7 -0.43 4.74 -3.94
C THR A 7 -1.00 6.04 -4.47
N LYS A 8 -0.18 7.09 -4.53
CA LYS A 8 -0.53 8.35 -5.21
C LYS A 8 0.59 8.81 -6.14
N ASN A 9 0.21 9.55 -7.18
CA ASN A 9 1.14 10.30 -8.00
C ASN A 9 1.91 11.29 -7.12
N ASN A 10 3.22 11.39 -7.36
CA ASN A 10 4.16 12.22 -6.59
C ASN A 10 4.48 11.75 -5.16
N CYS A 11 4.42 10.45 -4.86
CA CYS A 11 4.86 9.91 -3.56
C CYS A 11 6.10 9.01 -3.68
N ILE A 12 7.24 9.50 -3.18
CA ILE A 12 8.52 8.74 -3.14
C ILE A 12 8.37 7.48 -2.28
N GLN A 13 7.64 7.58 -1.17
CA GLN A 13 7.41 6.47 -0.25
C GLN A 13 6.64 5.32 -0.91
N CYS A 14 5.62 5.62 -1.72
CA CYS A 14 4.89 4.62 -2.50
C CYS A 14 5.80 3.88 -3.49
N LYS A 15 6.68 4.62 -4.19
CA LYS A 15 7.65 4.02 -5.13
C LYS A 15 8.59 3.04 -4.42
N MET A 16 9.05 3.39 -3.21
CA MET A 16 9.92 2.54 -2.41
C MET A 16 9.21 1.26 -1.96
N THR A 17 7.99 1.36 -1.43
CA THR A 17 7.17 0.20 -1.04
C THR A 17 6.89 -0.73 -2.22
N LYS A 18 6.48 -0.17 -3.37
CA LYS A 18 6.27 -0.93 -4.60
C LYS A 18 7.52 -1.68 -5.04
N LYS A 19 8.67 -1.01 -5.03
CA LYS A 19 9.95 -1.62 -5.40
C LYS A 19 10.31 -2.75 -4.46
N PHE A 20 10.11 -2.56 -3.15
CA PHE A 20 10.34 -3.58 -2.13
C PHE A 20 9.50 -4.84 -2.40
N LEU A 21 8.18 -4.69 -2.56
CA LEU A 21 7.28 -5.82 -2.83
C LEU A 21 7.67 -6.56 -4.12
N LYS A 22 7.99 -5.81 -5.19
CA LYS A 22 8.47 -6.42 -6.46
C LYS A 22 9.80 -7.14 -6.30
N GLN A 23 10.75 -6.59 -5.54
CA GLN A 23 12.05 -7.24 -5.29
C GLN A 23 11.91 -8.55 -4.52
N HIS A 24 10.88 -8.67 -3.69
CA HIS A 24 10.58 -9.88 -2.93
C HIS A 24 9.57 -10.80 -3.64
N ASN A 25 9.26 -10.57 -4.92
CA ASN A 25 8.32 -11.36 -5.72
C ASN A 25 6.93 -11.51 -5.07
N VAL A 26 6.52 -10.53 -4.27
CA VAL A 26 5.19 -10.50 -3.65
C VAL A 26 4.17 -10.10 -4.70
N GLU A 27 3.10 -10.88 -4.85
CA GLU A 27 1.95 -10.51 -5.66
C GLU A 27 1.11 -9.47 -4.93
N PHE A 28 0.91 -8.30 -5.53
CA PHE A 28 0.06 -7.23 -5.01
C PHE A 28 -0.61 -6.48 -6.17
N GLU A 29 -1.81 -5.97 -5.91
CA GLU A 29 -2.54 -5.06 -6.77
C GLU A 29 -2.22 -3.62 -6.39
N GLU A 30 -1.76 -2.83 -7.36
CA GLU A 30 -1.49 -1.42 -7.15
C GLU A 30 -2.71 -0.58 -7.52
N HIS A 31 -3.21 0.19 -6.56
CA HIS A 31 -4.34 1.09 -6.72
C HIS A 31 -3.87 2.53 -6.62
N ASN A 32 -3.84 3.24 -7.75
CA ASN A 32 -3.44 4.64 -7.78
C ASN A 32 -4.63 5.55 -7.45
N ILE A 33 -4.64 6.11 -6.24
CA ILE A 33 -5.72 7.00 -5.80
C ILE A 33 -5.73 8.33 -6.56
N SER A 34 -4.67 8.65 -7.31
CA SER A 34 -4.64 9.85 -8.18
C SER A 34 -5.36 9.64 -9.50
N GLU A 35 -5.46 8.39 -9.97
CA GLU A 35 -6.20 8.04 -11.18
C GLU A 35 -7.62 7.62 -10.83
N ASN A 36 -7.79 6.92 -9.71
CA ASN A 36 -9.05 6.40 -9.23
C ASN A 36 -9.45 7.11 -7.92
N PRO A 37 -10.25 8.19 -7.99
CA PRO A 37 -10.65 8.95 -6.81
C PRO A 37 -11.54 8.16 -5.84
N GLU A 38 -12.17 7.06 -6.29
CA GLU A 38 -12.95 6.16 -5.43
C GLU A 38 -12.13 5.61 -4.25
N TYR A 39 -10.84 5.37 -4.45
CA TYR A 39 -9.95 4.91 -3.39
C TYR A 39 -9.58 6.02 -2.40
N ILE A 40 -9.69 7.29 -2.79
CA ILE A 40 -9.52 8.41 -1.86
C ILE A 40 -10.63 8.35 -0.80
N ASP A 41 -11.88 8.18 -1.25
CA ASP A 41 -13.02 8.06 -0.34
C ASP A 41 -12.93 6.78 0.49
N TYR A 42 -12.50 5.66 -0.09
CA TYR A 42 -12.23 4.43 0.65
C TYR A 42 -11.23 4.62 1.80
N LEU A 43 -10.07 5.21 1.50
CA LEU A 43 -9.03 5.48 2.50
C LEU A 43 -9.51 6.47 3.56
N LYS A 44 -10.21 7.53 3.16
CA LYS A 44 -10.79 8.51 4.10
C LYS A 44 -11.81 7.87 5.03
N ASN A 45 -12.70 7.01 4.52
CA ASN A 45 -13.68 6.29 5.33
C ASN A 45 -13.01 5.36 6.35
N LYS A 46 -11.88 4.74 5.98
CA LYS A 46 -11.04 3.97 6.92
C LYS A 46 -10.21 4.85 7.89
N GLY A 47 -10.25 6.17 7.76
CA GLY A 47 -9.48 7.11 8.59
C GLY A 47 -8.02 7.28 8.16
N PHE A 48 -7.63 6.74 7.00
CA PHE A 48 -6.29 6.91 6.45
C PHE A 48 -6.18 8.24 5.70
N GLN A 49 -5.30 9.10 6.20
CA GLN A 49 -5.01 10.40 5.57
C GLN A 49 -3.66 10.42 4.84
N ALA A 50 -2.91 9.32 4.91
CA ALA A 50 -1.58 9.20 4.34
C ALA A 50 -1.44 7.90 3.54
N VAL A 51 -0.67 7.97 2.46
CA VAL A 51 -0.24 6.84 1.64
C VAL A 51 1.29 6.75 1.67
N PRO A 52 1.90 5.57 1.48
CA PRO A 52 1.31 4.30 1.01
C PRO A 52 0.45 3.60 2.07
N VAL A 53 -0.65 2.97 1.63
CA VAL A 53 -1.42 2.03 2.47
C VAL A 53 -1.34 0.66 1.83
N LEU A 54 -1.00 -0.35 2.61
CA LEU A 54 -1.01 -1.74 2.19
C LEU A 54 -2.07 -2.48 3.00
N GLU A 55 -2.91 -3.21 2.30
CA GLU A 55 -3.95 -4.04 2.89
C GLU A 55 -3.76 -5.48 2.46
N GLU A 56 -3.93 -6.39 3.41
CA GLU A 56 -3.88 -7.83 3.20
C GLU A 56 -5.24 -8.40 3.55
N ASN A 57 -5.93 -9.01 2.59
CA ASN A 57 -7.28 -9.56 2.75
C ASN A 57 -8.24 -8.55 3.44
N ASP A 58 -8.36 -7.34 2.89
CA ASP A 58 -9.16 -6.21 3.41
C ASP A 58 -8.71 -5.63 4.77
N SER A 59 -7.65 -6.18 5.37
CA SER A 59 -7.09 -5.71 6.64
C SER A 59 -5.88 -4.81 6.42
N PRO A 60 -5.89 -3.56 6.92
CA PRO A 60 -4.76 -2.66 6.78
C PRO A 60 -3.59 -3.12 7.66
N ILE A 61 -2.49 -3.47 7.00
CA ILE A 61 -1.27 -3.97 7.63
C ILE A 61 -0.16 -2.93 7.64
N VAL A 62 -0.17 -2.01 6.66
CA VAL A 62 0.80 -0.93 6.55
C VAL A 62 0.06 0.36 6.30
N ASN A 63 0.29 1.34 7.17
CA ASN A 63 -0.11 2.72 6.98
C ASN A 63 1.17 3.56 6.94
N GLY A 64 1.32 4.34 5.87
CA GLY A 64 2.48 5.18 5.63
C GLY A 64 3.75 4.38 5.29
N PHE A 65 4.88 5.07 5.24
CA PHE A 65 6.16 4.43 4.95
C PHE A 65 6.71 3.69 6.18
N ARG A 66 6.37 2.41 6.32
CA ARG A 66 6.84 1.55 7.41
C ARG A 66 7.60 0.34 6.86
N PRO A 67 8.90 0.47 6.58
CA PRO A 67 9.72 -0.63 6.07
C PRO A 67 9.79 -1.83 7.03
N ASP A 68 9.63 -1.62 8.33
CA ASP A 68 9.60 -2.70 9.32
C ASP A 68 8.40 -3.65 9.13
N LEU A 69 7.22 -3.10 8.81
CA LEU A 69 6.00 -3.90 8.58
C LEU A 69 6.07 -4.63 7.25
N LEU A 70 6.62 -3.98 6.21
CA LEU A 70 6.89 -4.63 4.92
C LEU A 70 7.86 -5.80 5.07
N LYS A 71 8.91 -5.65 5.88
CA LYS A 71 9.84 -6.75 6.21
C LYS A 71 9.15 -7.89 6.94
N LYS A 72 8.24 -7.61 7.87
CA LYS A 72 7.46 -8.66 8.55
C LYS A 72 6.59 -9.44 7.57
N LEU A 73 6.00 -8.76 6.60
CA LEU A 73 5.14 -9.38 5.59
C LEU A 73 5.90 -10.38 4.70
N ILE A 74 7.13 -10.06 4.30
CA ILE A 74 7.96 -10.95 3.48
C ILE A 74 8.73 -12.00 4.27
N ALA A 75 8.83 -11.85 5.59
CA ALA A 75 9.59 -12.75 6.46
C ALA A 75 8.76 -13.96 6.92
N GLN A 76 7.53 -14.11 6.39
CA GLN A 76 6.60 -15.18 6.71
C GLN A 76 6.75 -16.36 5.75
#